data_AF-D3J304-F1
#
_entry.id   AF-D3J304-F1
#
_cell.length_a   1.000
_cell.length_b   1.000
_cell.length_c   1.000
_cell.angle_alpha   90.00
_cell.angle_beta   90.00
_cell.angle_gamma   90.00
#
_symmetry.space_group_name_H-M   'P 1'
#
loop_
_entity.id
_entity.type
_entity.pdbx_description
1 polymer ?
#
loop_
_entity_poly.entity_id
_entity_poly.type
_entity_poly.pdbx_seq_one_letter_code
_entity_poly.pdbx_strand_id
1 'polypeptide(L)' 'GSQYTHEFDGDELYYVDLDKKETVHWMPGLKEIEGFDPQGALNNIVILKHNSNILIKRS' A
#
# COMPACT_ATOMS: atom_id res chain seq x y z
N GLY A 1 8.03 8.98 -4.84
CA GLY A 1 8.20 8.04 -3.71
C GLY A 1 7.50 6.73 -4.03
N SER A 2 7.68 5.69 -3.23
CA SER A 2 6.82 4.50 -3.30
C SER A 2 5.47 4.82 -2.62
N GLN A 3 4.39 4.21 -3.09
CA GLN A 3 3.04 4.38 -2.53
C GLN A 3 2.35 3.01 -2.49
N TYR A 4 1.42 2.86 -1.56
CA TYR A 4 0.53 1.70 -1.47
C TYR A 4 -0.90 2.18 -1.21
N THR A 5 -1.82 1.74 -2.04
CA THR A 5 -3.25 2.05 -1.99
C THR A 5 -4.05 0.77 -2.19
N HIS A 6 -5.30 0.77 -1.72
CA HIS A 6 -6.25 -0.28 -2.00
C HIS A 6 -7.48 0.34 -2.67
N GLU A 7 -7.90 -0.24 -3.79
CA GLU A 7 -9.00 0.23 -4.62
C GLU A 7 -10.09 -0.85 -4.71
N PHE A 8 -11.35 -0.43 -4.68
CA PHE A 8 -12.51 -1.28 -4.96
C PHE A 8 -13.53 -0.50 -5.79
N ASP A 9 -14.05 -1.11 -6.84
CA ASP A 9 -14.99 -0.48 -7.79
C ASP A 9 -14.52 0.86 -8.39
N GLY A 10 -13.20 1.07 -8.48
CA GLY A 10 -12.59 2.30 -8.99
C GLY A 10 -12.42 3.41 -7.97
N ASP A 11 -12.85 3.19 -6.72
CA ASP A 11 -12.63 4.11 -5.60
C ASP A 11 -11.48 3.62 -4.72
N GLU A 12 -10.57 4.54 -4.37
CA GLU A 12 -9.56 4.26 -3.37
C GLU A 12 -10.23 4.16 -2.00
N LEU A 13 -10.04 3.04 -1.30
CA LEU A 13 -10.60 2.79 0.03
C LEU A 13 -9.67 3.28 1.14
N TYR A 14 -8.37 3.06 0.97
CA TYR A 14 -7.33 3.54 1.88
C TYR A 14 -5.96 3.60 1.20
N TYR A 15 -5.07 4.37 1.81
CA TYR A 15 -3.63 4.36 1.53
C TYR A 15 -2.84 4.09 2.81
N VAL A 16 -1.57 3.70 2.65
CA VAL A 16 -0.64 3.59 3.79
C VAL A 16 0.31 4.78 3.79
N ASP A 17 0.27 5.58 4.86
CA ASP A 17 1.29 6.58 5.15
C ASP A 17 2.55 5.84 5.62
N LEU A 18 3.53 5.74 4.73
CA LEU A 18 4.74 4.94 4.95
C LEU A 18 5.66 5.54 6.02
N ASP A 19 5.61 6.86 6.20
CA ASP A 19 6.44 7.58 7.17
C ASP A 19 5.86 7.38 8.57
N LYS A 20 4.53 7.49 8.71
CA LYS A 20 3.82 7.25 9.96
C LYS A 20 3.58 5.77 10.26
N LYS A 21 3.68 4.91 9.25
CA LYS A 21 3.31 3.48 9.29
C LYS A 21 1.87 3.31 9.76
N GLU A 22 0.96 4.00 9.10
CA GLU A 22 -0.47 3.98 9.44
C GLU A 22 -1.32 3.79 8.19
N THR A 23 -2.43 3.07 8.34
CA THR A 23 -3.46 2.94 7.31
C THR A 23 -4.45 4.09 7.45
N VAL A 24 -4.61 4.86 6.38
CA VAL A 24 -5.50 6.02 6.32
C VAL A 24 -6.67 5.68 5.39
N HIS A 25 -7.86 5.58 5.98
CA HIS A 25 -9.10 5.28 5.26
C HIS A 25 -9.79 6.55 4.80
N TRP A 26 -10.33 6.53 3.58
CA TRP A 26 -11.07 7.68 3.04
C TRP A 26 -12.48 7.79 3.61
N MET A 27 -13.12 6.66 3.92
CA MET A 27 -14.46 6.63 4.51
C MET A 27 -14.36 6.42 6.03
N PRO A 28 -14.99 7.28 6.87
CA PRO A 28 -14.89 7.19 8.32
C PRO A 28 -15.35 5.84 8.92
N GLY A 29 -16.33 5.17 8.29
CA GLY A 29 -16.86 3.89 8.77
C GLY A 29 -16.04 2.66 8.38
N LEU A 30 -15.16 2.75 7.36
CA LEU A 30 -14.34 1.61 6.91
C LEU A 30 -13.34 1.19 7.99
N LYS A 31 -12.75 2.15 8.70
CA LYS A 31 -11.77 1.87 9.76
C LYS A 31 -12.32 1.01 10.91
N GLU A 32 -13.64 1.06 11.14
CA GLU A 32 -14.30 0.31 12.21
C GLU A 32 -14.61 -1.14 11.82
N ILE A 33 -14.69 -1.43 10.52
CA ILE A 33 -15.07 -2.76 9.98
C ILE A 33 -13.92 -3.48 9.28
N GLU A 34 -12.95 -2.75 8.76
CA GLU A 34 -11.76 -3.26 8.09
C GLU A 34 -10.51 -2.54 8.60
N GLY A 35 -9.54 -3.32 9.07
CA GLY A 35 -8.22 -2.84 9.43
C GLY A 35 -7.18 -3.50 8.54
N PHE A 36 -6.27 -2.70 8.00
CA PHE A 36 -5.09 -3.20 7.28
C PHE A 36 -3.83 -2.94 8.10
N ASP A 37 -3.00 -3.96 8.30
CA ASP A 37 -1.69 -3.80 8.94
C ASP A 37 -0.71 -3.13 7.94
N PRO A 38 -0.22 -1.91 8.25
CA PRO A 38 0.68 -1.17 7.36
C PRO A 38 2.01 -1.90 7.10
N GLN A 39 2.41 -2.88 7.93
CA GLN A 39 3.57 -3.73 7.67
C GLN A 39 3.42 -4.54 6.38
N GLY A 40 2.19 -4.91 6.00
CA GLY A 40 1.91 -5.58 4.73
C GLY A 40 2.30 -4.74 3.52
N ALA A 41 2.00 -3.43 3.55
CA ALA A 41 2.38 -2.49 2.50
C ALA A 41 3.90 -2.31 2.41
N LEU A 42 4.59 -2.19 3.55
CA LEU A 42 6.06 -2.08 3.59
C LEU A 42 6.72 -3.31 2.95
N ASN A 43 6.23 -4.51 3.26
CA ASN A 43 6.73 -5.75 2.67
C ASN A 43 6.51 -5.77 1.14
N ASN A 44 5.32 -5.38 0.68
CA ASN A 44 5.01 -5.31 -0.76
C ASN A 44 5.91 -4.32 -1.50
N ILE A 45 6.23 -3.18 -0.90
CA ILE A 45 7.16 -2.19 -1.50
C ILE A 45 8.57 -2.76 -1.62
N VAL A 46 9.06 -3.51 -0.63
CA VAL A 46 10.37 -4.16 -0.71
C VAL A 46 10.41 -5.20 -1.84
N ILE A 47 9.36 -6.01 -1.95
CA ILE A 47 9.22 -7.00 -3.03
C ILE A 47 9.16 -6.31 -4.40
N LEU A 48 8.36 -5.24 -4.53
CA LEU A 48 8.26 -4.46 -5.76
C LEU A 48 9.61 -3.88 -6.19
N LYS A 49 10.38 -3.31 -5.25
CA LYS A 49 11.73 -2.79 -5.52
C LYS A 49 12.68 -3.89 -5.98
N HIS A 50 12.64 -5.06 -5.33
CA HIS A 50 13.44 -6.20 -5.73
C HIS A 50 13.11 -6.67 -7.16
N ASN A 51 11.82 -6.86 -7.46
CA ASN A 51 11.36 -7.29 -8.77
C ASN A 51 11.70 -6.27 -9.86
N SER A 52 11.52 -4.98 -9.59
CA SER A 52 11.86 -3.90 -10.53
C SER A 52 13.36 -3.90 -10.87
N ASN A 53 14.23 -4.09 -9.87
CA ASN A 53 15.67 -4.21 -10.09
C ASN A 53 16.04 -5.41 -10.97
N ILE A 54 15.32 -6.53 -10.84
CA ILE A 54 15.52 -7.70 -11.71
C ILE A 54 15.11 -7.36 -13.15
N LEU A 55 13.96 -6.74 -13.35
CA LEU A 55 13.46 -6.39 -14.69
C LEU A 55 14.40 -5.43 -15.42
N ILE A 56 14.92 -4.42 -14.72
CA ILE A 56 15.89 -3.46 -15.26
C ILE A 56 17.18 -4.18 -15.70
N LYS A 57 17.68 -5.14 -14.91
CA LYS A 57 18.89 -5.90 -15.25
C LYS A 57 18.72 -6.89 -16.41
N ARG A 58 17.48 -7.22 -16.77
CA ARG A 58 17.13 -8.15 -17.86
C ARG A 58 16.77 -7.43 -19.17
N SER A 59 16.79 -6.10 -19.19
CA SER A 59 16.56 -5.25 -20.36
C SER A 59 17.89 -4.71 -20.87
#